data_AF-A0A0S9MYM1-F1
#
_entry.id   AF-A0A0S9MYM1-F1
#
_cell.length_a   1.000
_cell.length_b   1.000
_cell.length_c   1.000
_cell.angle_alpha   90.00
_cell.angle_beta   90.00
_cell.angle_gamma   90.00
#
_symmetry.space_group_name_H-M   'P 1'
#
loop_
_entity.id
_entity.type
_entity.pdbx_description
1 polymer ?
#
loop_
_entity_poly.entity_id
_entity_poly.type
_entity_poly.pdbx_seq_one_letter_code
_entity_poly.pdbx_strand_id
1 'polypeptide(L)'
;MFGEDKDEPDRAVRTVQALLDATKSGQLPVGERDVQFFVLGLAPNAARISVRFWIRAPFGELAPRILQHFEDLRVVRRFENDPPTPSMFRLLSSLALQGKLDNVPPRLAGEWMRAILEGLPYPAGLLNAAVVRCKAEQDVTYLRAAVLKAWLNREQRRADRTLAIQHAHFKENLDMEQDNVPYRLGRLFAVLERIQQLAQPGINATIRDRYYGAASTTPVSVFTTLLRLKNAHLKKLSDGQEAYFERLIGEIVQAMTDFPRQLTLADQGRFALGYYHQRQAFYTRKEEAPATASTNTTTTPQEA
;
A
#
# COMPACT_ATOMS: atom_id res chain seq x y z
N MET A 1 -37.54 -24.50 32.92
CA MET A 1 -37.77 -23.90 31.59
C MET A 1 -36.42 -23.39 31.13
N PHE A 2 -35.60 -24.24 30.52
CA PHE A 2 -34.27 -23.88 30.02
C PHE A 2 -34.43 -23.60 28.53
N GLY A 3 -34.65 -22.32 28.19
CA GLY A 3 -34.59 -21.88 26.80
C GLY A 3 -33.13 -21.82 26.41
N GLU A 4 -32.73 -22.65 25.44
CA GLU A 4 -31.53 -22.40 24.65
C GLU A 4 -31.77 -21.09 23.88
N ASP A 5 -31.28 -19.97 24.41
CA ASP A 5 -30.97 -18.84 23.54
C ASP A 5 -29.89 -19.34 22.58
N LYS A 6 -30.30 -19.64 21.35
CA LYS A 6 -29.38 -19.90 20.24
C LYS A 6 -28.42 -18.73 20.20
N ASP A 7 -27.18 -18.99 20.60
CA ASP A 7 -26.07 -18.07 20.50
C ASP A 7 -25.94 -17.72 19.00
N GLU A 8 -26.53 -16.60 18.58
CA GLU A 8 -26.45 -16.11 17.20
C GLU A 8 -25.09 -15.40 17.07
N PRO A 9 -24.05 -16.04 16.49
CA PRO A 9 -22.73 -15.44 16.38
C PRO A 9 -22.76 -14.10 15.62
N ASP A 10 -23.71 -13.94 14.70
CA ASP A 10 -23.91 -12.73 13.90
C ASP A 10 -24.47 -11.56 14.70
N ARG A 11 -25.16 -11.81 15.82
CA ARG A 11 -25.62 -10.74 16.73
C ARG A 11 -24.42 -10.03 17.36
N ALA A 12 -23.43 -10.78 17.83
CA ALA A 12 -22.19 -10.24 18.37
C ALA A 12 -21.40 -9.46 17.32
N VAL A 13 -21.33 -9.94 16.08
CA VAL A 13 -20.66 -9.23 14.97
C VAL A 13 -21.33 -7.89 14.67
N ARG A 14 -22.67 -7.84 14.60
CA ARG A 14 -23.43 -6.59 14.39
C ARG A 14 -23.22 -5.58 15.51
N THR A 15 -23.17 -6.05 16.76
CA THR A 15 -22.85 -5.19 17.91
C THR A 15 -21.44 -4.62 17.81
N VAL A 16 -20.43 -5.45 17.51
CA VAL A 16 -19.05 -4.98 17.33
C VAL A 16 -18.92 -3.97 16.19
N GLN A 17 -19.63 -4.20 15.08
CA GLN A 17 -19.65 -3.26 13.96
C GLN A 17 -20.26 -1.91 14.35
N ALA A 18 -21.42 -1.91 15.02
CA ALA A 18 -22.07 -0.70 15.50
C ALA A 18 -21.18 0.09 16.47
N LEU A 19 -20.50 -0.60 17.40
CA LEU A 19 -19.54 0.02 18.33
C LEU A 19 -18.34 0.63 17.60
N LEU A 20 -17.81 -0.05 16.58
CA LEU A 20 -16.69 0.45 15.79
C LEU A 20 -17.09 1.69 14.98
N ASP A 21 -18.28 1.70 14.39
CA ASP A 21 -18.79 2.84 13.63
C ASP A 21 -19.15 4.03 14.55
N ALA A 22 -19.68 3.77 15.74
CA ALA A 22 -19.86 4.79 16.79
C ALA A 22 -18.51 5.38 17.25
N THR A 23 -17.46 4.58 17.29
CA THR A 23 -16.10 5.06 17.60
C THR A 23 -15.58 5.97 16.49
N LYS A 24 -15.81 5.64 15.22
CA LYS A 24 -15.45 6.50 14.07
C LYS A 24 -16.19 7.84 14.09
N SER A 25 -17.48 7.85 14.46
CA SER A 25 -18.30 9.06 14.54
C SER A 25 -18.08 9.87 15.83
N GLY A 26 -17.29 9.37 16.77
CA GLY A 26 -17.05 10.01 18.07
C GLY A 26 -18.21 9.85 19.07
N GLN A 27 -19.23 9.05 18.74
CA GLN A 27 -20.46 8.87 19.51
C GLN A 27 -20.46 7.55 20.30
N LEU A 28 -19.35 7.21 20.94
CA LEU A 28 -19.26 6.03 21.82
C LEU A 28 -20.22 6.18 23.01
N PRO A 29 -21.23 5.29 23.19
CA PRO A 29 -22.13 5.33 24.34
C PRO A 29 -21.37 5.22 25.67
N VAL A 30 -21.80 6.01 26.66
CA VAL A 30 -21.21 6.00 28.01
C VAL A 30 -21.40 4.62 28.64
N GLY A 31 -20.30 3.98 29.08
CA GLY A 31 -20.30 2.64 29.67
C GLY A 31 -19.81 1.53 28.72
N GLU A 32 -19.87 1.72 27.40
CA GLU A 32 -19.40 0.70 26.44
C GLU A 32 -17.88 0.69 26.26
N ARG A 33 -17.20 1.75 26.69
CA ARG A 33 -15.72 1.83 26.66
C ARG A 33 -15.05 0.81 27.58
N ASP A 34 -15.64 0.53 28.74
CA ASP A 34 -15.05 -0.32 29.78
C ASP A 34 -15.37 -1.82 29.58
N VAL A 35 -16.25 -2.14 28.63
CA VAL A 35 -16.63 -3.50 28.27
C VAL A 35 -15.37 -4.30 27.91
N GLN A 36 -15.13 -5.36 28.65
CA GLN A 36 -13.96 -6.21 28.49
C GLN A 36 -14.15 -7.15 27.29
N PHE A 37 -13.19 -7.13 26.39
CA PHE A 37 -13.08 -8.08 25.29
C PHE A 37 -11.97 -9.08 25.57
N PHE A 38 -12.23 -10.33 25.20
CA PHE A 38 -11.33 -11.45 25.37
C PHE A 38 -11.08 -12.07 24.00
N VAL A 39 -9.83 -12.07 23.54
CA VAL A 39 -9.44 -12.61 22.24
C VAL A 39 -8.41 -13.72 22.44
N LEU A 40 -8.77 -14.94 22.04
CA LEU A 40 -7.93 -16.12 22.11
C LEU A 40 -7.53 -16.57 20.70
N GLY A 41 -6.24 -16.44 20.38
CA GLY A 41 -5.68 -16.97 19.14
C GLY A 41 -5.20 -18.40 19.34
N LEU A 42 -5.78 -19.36 18.63
CA LEU A 42 -5.43 -20.78 18.70
C LEU A 42 -4.81 -21.26 17.39
N ALA A 43 -3.90 -22.23 17.48
CA ALA A 43 -3.40 -22.95 16.32
C ALA A 43 -3.29 -24.46 16.61
N PRO A 44 -3.59 -25.32 15.63
CA PRO A 44 -3.40 -26.75 15.77
C PRO A 44 -1.90 -27.07 15.90
N ASN A 45 -1.58 -28.06 16.74
CA ASN A 45 -0.25 -28.62 16.92
C ASN A 45 -0.37 -30.13 17.12
N ALA A 46 -0.54 -30.85 16.02
CA ALA A 46 -0.86 -32.28 16.02
C ALA A 46 -2.06 -32.58 16.95
N ALA A 47 -1.85 -33.37 18.01
CA ALA A 47 -2.88 -33.72 18.99
C ALA A 47 -3.11 -32.64 20.08
N ARG A 48 -2.46 -31.47 19.99
CA ARG A 48 -2.57 -30.37 20.97
C ARG A 48 -3.06 -29.10 20.29
N ILE A 49 -3.66 -28.23 21.08
CA ILE A 49 -3.95 -26.85 20.68
C ILE A 49 -2.87 -25.96 21.29
N SER A 50 -2.23 -25.14 20.47
CA SER A 50 -1.26 -24.14 20.92
C SER A 50 -1.93 -22.77 21.00
N VAL A 51 -1.84 -22.13 22.16
CA VAL A 51 -2.24 -20.74 22.33
C VAL A 51 -1.18 -19.84 21.68
N ARG A 52 -1.58 -19.10 20.64
CA ARG A 52 -0.72 -18.13 19.94
C ARG A 52 -0.66 -16.81 20.69
N PHE A 53 -1.80 -16.34 21.15
CA PHE A 53 -1.93 -15.15 21.98
C PHE A 53 -3.24 -15.19 22.75
N TRP A 54 -3.26 -14.50 23.88
CA TRP A 54 -4.44 -14.26 24.70
C TRP A 54 -4.43 -12.78 25.06
N ILE A 55 -5.50 -12.08 24.69
CA ILE A 55 -5.62 -10.64 24.89
C ILE A 55 -6.89 -10.39 25.69
N ARG A 56 -6.74 -9.63 26.77
CA ARG A 56 -7.83 -9.06 27.54
C ARG A 56 -7.64 -7.56 27.52
N ALA A 57 -8.58 -6.84 26.93
CA ALA A 57 -8.55 -5.38 26.90
C ALA A 57 -9.96 -4.80 26.82
N PRO A 58 -10.21 -3.62 27.41
CA PRO A 58 -11.47 -2.91 27.24
C PRO A 58 -11.67 -2.46 25.79
N PHE A 59 -12.92 -2.31 25.36
CA PHE A 59 -13.26 -1.83 24.02
C PHE A 59 -12.60 -0.49 23.70
N GLY A 60 -12.56 0.42 24.68
CA GLY A 60 -11.94 1.73 24.57
C GLY A 60 -10.43 1.69 24.23
N GLU A 61 -9.75 0.58 24.50
CA GLU A 61 -8.36 0.37 24.08
C GLU A 61 -8.23 -0.36 22.75
N LEU A 62 -9.10 -1.35 22.49
CA LEU A 62 -9.02 -2.16 21.27
C LEU A 62 -9.48 -1.40 20.03
N ALA A 63 -10.60 -0.67 20.11
CA ALA A 63 -11.18 -0.01 18.96
C ALA A 63 -10.22 1.01 18.32
N PRO A 64 -9.54 1.90 19.07
CA PRO A 64 -8.54 2.80 18.47
C PRO A 64 -7.39 2.07 17.78
N ARG A 65 -6.92 0.94 18.32
CA ARG A 65 -5.83 0.16 17.73
C ARG A 65 -6.23 -0.50 16.40
N ILE A 66 -7.47 -0.99 16.33
CA ILE A 66 -8.05 -1.58 15.12
C ILE A 66 -8.29 -0.48 14.07
N LEU A 67 -8.87 0.65 14.46
CA LEU A 67 -9.06 1.79 13.55
C LEU A 67 -7.73 2.30 13.00
N GLN A 68 -6.72 2.42 13.86
CA GLN A 68 -5.38 2.83 13.44
C GLN A 68 -4.78 1.88 12.41
N HIS A 69 -5.01 0.56 12.54
CA HIS A 69 -4.56 -0.41 11.54
C HIS A 69 -5.18 -0.15 10.15
N PHE A 70 -6.47 0.15 10.08
CA PHE A 70 -7.12 0.47 8.81
C PHE A 70 -6.66 1.81 8.24
N GLU A 71 -6.51 2.85 9.06
CA GLU A 71 -5.93 4.13 8.62
C GLU A 71 -4.49 3.97 8.10
N ASP A 72 -3.69 3.15 8.78
CA ASP A 72 -2.34 2.78 8.34
C ASP A 72 -2.34 2.07 6.98
N LEU A 73 -3.39 1.31 6.64
CA LEU A 73 -3.50 0.61 5.35
C LEU A 73 -3.98 1.50 4.20
N ARG A 74 -4.60 2.65 4.47
CA ARG A 74 -5.21 3.50 3.42
C ARG A 74 -4.19 3.99 2.40
N VAL A 75 -4.24 3.49 1.19
CA VAL A 75 -3.39 3.94 0.09
C VAL A 75 -4.26 4.19 -1.12
N VAL A 76 -3.82 5.07 -2.02
CA VAL A 76 -4.49 5.32 -3.28
C VAL A 76 -4.83 4.00 -3.98
N ARG A 77 -6.11 3.83 -4.30
CA ARG A 77 -6.62 2.61 -4.95
C ARG A 77 -6.14 2.54 -6.39
N ARG A 78 -5.85 1.33 -6.88
CA ARG A 78 -5.46 1.10 -8.27
C ARG A 78 -6.69 1.02 -9.18
N PHE A 79 -7.78 0.50 -8.66
CA PHE A 79 -9.05 0.34 -9.35
C PHE A 79 -10.23 0.75 -8.45
N GLU A 80 -11.36 1.14 -9.04
CA GLU A 80 -12.57 1.53 -8.28
C GLU A 80 -13.10 0.41 -7.38
N ASN A 81 -12.93 -0.84 -7.81
CA ASN A 81 -13.36 -2.04 -7.09
C ASN A 81 -12.37 -2.53 -6.02
N ASP A 82 -11.22 -1.85 -5.84
CA ASP A 82 -10.32 -2.15 -4.73
C ASP A 82 -11.04 -1.87 -3.39
N PRO A 83 -10.97 -2.81 -2.43
CA PRO A 83 -11.68 -2.68 -1.16
C PRO A 83 -11.05 -1.56 -0.32
N PRO A 84 -11.83 -0.59 0.19
CA PRO A 84 -11.29 0.49 1.03
C PRO A 84 -10.73 -0.04 2.36
N THR A 85 -11.28 -1.14 2.87
CA THR A 85 -10.85 -1.83 4.09
C THR A 85 -10.53 -3.30 3.76
N PRO A 86 -9.32 -3.60 3.25
CA PRO A 86 -8.97 -4.96 2.86
C PRO A 86 -8.91 -5.88 4.08
N SER A 87 -9.47 -7.09 3.94
CA SER A 87 -9.39 -8.11 4.99
C SER A 87 -7.96 -8.64 5.17
N MET A 88 -7.63 -9.10 6.38
CA MET A 88 -6.34 -9.73 6.65
C MET A 88 -6.08 -10.92 5.71
N PHE A 89 -7.10 -11.69 5.34
CA PHE A 89 -7.01 -12.75 4.33
C PHE A 89 -6.48 -12.22 3.00
N ARG A 90 -7.11 -11.17 2.43
CA ARG A 90 -6.68 -10.60 1.14
C ARG A 90 -5.26 -10.03 1.22
N LEU A 91 -4.94 -9.36 2.33
CA LEU A 91 -3.61 -8.81 2.56
C LEU A 91 -2.56 -9.93 2.60
N LEU A 92 -2.76 -10.97 3.42
CA LEU A 92 -1.82 -12.10 3.53
C LEU A 92 -1.67 -12.86 2.20
N SER A 93 -2.77 -13.13 1.49
CA SER A 93 -2.73 -13.75 0.17
C SER A 93 -1.89 -12.92 -0.80
N SER A 94 -1.97 -11.58 -0.75
CA SER A 94 -1.17 -10.71 -1.62
C SER A 94 0.35 -10.83 -1.39
N LEU A 95 0.78 -11.30 -0.21
CA LEU A 95 2.19 -11.51 0.14
C LEU A 95 2.67 -12.94 -0.19
N ALA A 96 1.74 -13.88 -0.30
CA ALA A 96 2.01 -15.29 -0.49
C ALA A 96 2.43 -15.62 -1.93
N LEU A 97 3.25 -16.66 -2.09
CA LEU A 97 3.55 -17.20 -3.42
C LEU A 97 2.25 -17.70 -4.08
N GLN A 98 1.99 -17.27 -5.33
CA GLN A 98 0.77 -17.61 -6.08
C GLN A 98 -0.55 -17.22 -5.39
N GLY A 99 -0.52 -16.35 -4.37
CA GLY A 99 -1.74 -16.00 -3.63
C GLY A 99 -2.26 -17.09 -2.68
N LYS A 100 -1.54 -18.21 -2.53
CA LYS A 100 -1.98 -19.33 -1.70
C LYS A 100 -1.55 -19.14 -0.25
N LEU A 101 -2.49 -19.12 0.67
CA LEU A 101 -2.21 -18.88 2.09
C LEU A 101 -1.27 -19.91 2.73
N ASP A 102 -1.22 -21.13 2.21
CA ASP A 102 -0.29 -22.17 2.69
C ASP A 102 1.18 -21.76 2.51
N ASN A 103 1.46 -20.80 1.62
CA ASN A 103 2.79 -20.25 1.39
C ASN A 103 3.12 -19.06 2.31
N VAL A 104 2.19 -18.62 3.16
CA VAL A 104 2.44 -17.60 4.18
C VAL A 104 3.16 -18.25 5.36
N PRO A 105 4.21 -17.62 5.93
CA PRO A 105 4.86 -18.16 7.12
C PRO A 105 3.83 -18.43 8.25
N PRO A 106 3.79 -19.65 8.83
CA PRO A 106 2.69 -20.06 9.72
C PRO A 106 2.45 -19.19 10.96
N ARG A 107 3.46 -18.42 11.38
CA ARG A 107 3.37 -17.52 12.55
C ARG A 107 2.96 -16.09 12.18
N LEU A 108 3.13 -15.69 10.92
CA LEU A 108 3.00 -14.29 10.50
C LEU A 108 1.60 -13.73 10.73
N ALA A 109 0.56 -14.51 10.41
CA ALA A 109 -0.83 -14.09 10.61
C ALA A 109 -1.13 -13.83 12.09
N GLY A 110 -0.70 -14.73 12.98
CA GLY A 110 -0.90 -14.60 14.42
C GLY A 110 -0.10 -13.44 15.03
N GLU A 111 1.17 -13.29 14.62
CA GLU A 111 2.02 -12.16 15.06
C GLU A 111 1.48 -10.82 14.59
N TRP A 112 0.96 -10.75 13.36
CA TRP A 112 0.36 -9.52 12.84
C TRP A 112 -0.95 -9.18 13.55
N MET A 113 -1.85 -10.16 13.73
CA MET A 113 -3.09 -9.95 14.47
C MET A 113 -2.83 -9.48 15.90
N ARG A 114 -1.88 -10.13 16.58
CA ARG A 114 -1.43 -9.72 17.91
C ARG A 114 -0.93 -8.27 17.91
N ALA A 115 -0.08 -7.90 16.94
CA ALA A 115 0.45 -6.54 16.84
C ALA A 115 -0.64 -5.48 16.61
N ILE A 116 -1.71 -5.82 15.89
CA ILE A 116 -2.87 -4.95 15.72
C ILE A 116 -3.58 -4.76 17.07
N LEU A 117 -3.97 -5.86 17.72
CA LEU A 117 -4.80 -5.84 18.93
C LEU A 117 -4.07 -5.26 20.16
N GLU A 118 -2.76 -5.47 20.27
CA GLU A 118 -1.94 -4.92 21.37
C GLU A 118 -1.33 -3.55 21.05
N GLY A 119 -1.47 -3.03 19.82
CA GLY A 119 -0.89 -1.74 19.46
C GLY A 119 0.65 -1.79 19.26
N LEU A 120 1.22 -2.97 19.04
CA LEU A 120 2.66 -3.18 18.88
C LEU A 120 3.15 -2.82 17.47
N PRO A 121 4.47 -2.69 17.26
CA PRO A 121 5.07 -2.66 15.93
C PRO A 121 4.71 -3.90 15.12
N TYR A 122 4.56 -3.75 13.80
CA TYR A 122 4.32 -4.92 12.95
C TYR A 122 5.57 -5.79 12.82
N PRO A 123 5.41 -7.12 12.70
CA PRO A 123 6.54 -8.03 12.62
C PRO A 123 7.40 -7.74 11.38
N ALA A 124 8.73 -7.82 11.52
CA ALA A 124 9.66 -7.62 10.41
C ALA A 124 9.43 -8.60 9.25
N GLY A 125 8.90 -9.80 9.55
CA GLY A 125 8.50 -10.79 8.54
C GLY A 125 7.41 -10.28 7.58
N LEU A 126 6.55 -9.35 8.02
CA LEU A 126 5.52 -8.75 7.18
C LEU A 126 6.14 -7.87 6.09
N LEU A 127 7.07 -7.00 6.48
CA LEU A 127 7.84 -6.17 5.55
C LEU A 127 8.63 -7.04 4.58
N ASN A 128 9.32 -8.06 5.09
CA ASN A 128 10.11 -8.96 4.26
C ASN A 128 9.25 -9.65 3.19
N ALA A 129 8.11 -10.23 3.59
CA ALA A 129 7.20 -10.89 2.68
C ALA A 129 6.67 -9.94 1.59
N ALA A 130 6.30 -8.71 1.95
CA ALA A 130 5.86 -7.70 0.99
C ALA A 130 6.95 -7.30 -0.01
N VAL A 131 8.16 -6.98 0.48
CA VAL A 131 9.28 -6.55 -0.37
C VAL A 131 9.73 -7.67 -1.30
N VAL A 132 9.94 -8.88 -0.78
CA VAL A 132 10.35 -10.04 -1.59
C VAL A 132 9.33 -10.34 -2.67
N ARG A 133 8.04 -10.25 -2.35
CA ARG A 133 6.96 -10.49 -3.31
C ARG A 133 6.89 -9.41 -4.40
N CYS A 134 7.02 -8.13 -4.04
CA CYS A 134 7.14 -7.03 -5.01
C CYS A 134 8.34 -7.25 -5.95
N LYS A 135 9.49 -7.70 -5.42
CA LYS A 135 10.68 -7.98 -6.23
C LYS A 135 10.49 -9.19 -7.15
N ALA A 136 9.92 -10.27 -6.64
CA ALA A 136 9.74 -11.52 -7.38
C ALA A 136 8.75 -11.37 -8.55
N GLU A 137 7.68 -10.59 -8.35
CA GLU A 137 6.66 -10.35 -9.38
C GLU A 137 6.87 -9.06 -10.16
N GLN A 138 7.86 -8.25 -9.75
CA GLN A 138 8.19 -6.97 -10.38
C GLN A 138 6.99 -6.01 -10.44
N ASP A 139 6.00 -6.19 -9.56
CA ASP A 139 4.81 -5.35 -9.46
C ASP A 139 4.46 -5.09 -7.99
N VAL A 140 4.13 -3.83 -7.72
CA VAL A 140 3.61 -3.40 -6.42
C VAL A 140 2.10 -3.27 -6.58
N THR A 141 1.35 -4.22 -6.01
CA THR A 141 -0.11 -4.20 -6.04
C THR A 141 -0.66 -3.25 -4.98
N TYR A 142 -1.95 -2.87 -5.10
CA TYR A 142 -2.66 -2.06 -4.10
C TYR A 142 -2.49 -2.61 -2.67
N LEU A 143 -2.75 -3.91 -2.49
CA LEU A 143 -2.66 -4.57 -1.19
C LEU A 143 -1.23 -4.58 -0.64
N ARG A 144 -0.20 -4.78 -1.49
CA ARG A 144 1.20 -4.71 -1.05
C ARG A 144 1.60 -3.29 -0.66
N ALA A 145 1.20 -2.29 -1.44
CA ALA A 145 1.43 -0.89 -1.11
C ALA A 145 0.77 -0.52 0.22
N ALA A 146 -0.46 -0.99 0.47
CA ALA A 146 -1.15 -0.81 1.74
C ALA A 146 -0.36 -1.39 2.92
N VAL A 147 0.09 -2.65 2.81
CA VAL A 147 0.91 -3.32 3.85
C VAL A 147 2.22 -2.57 4.10
N LEU A 148 2.93 -2.18 3.03
CA LEU A 148 4.19 -1.46 3.12
C LEU A 148 4.01 -0.10 3.80
N LYS A 149 3.02 0.70 3.37
CA LYS A 149 2.70 1.99 3.99
C LYS A 149 2.38 1.82 5.48
N ALA A 150 1.56 0.82 5.80
CA ALA A 150 1.13 0.54 7.16
C ALA A 150 2.32 0.17 8.07
N TRP A 151 3.21 -0.69 7.58
CA TRP A 151 4.42 -1.07 8.31
C TRP A 151 5.36 0.14 8.52
N LEU A 152 5.63 0.90 7.47
CA LEU A 152 6.56 2.03 7.51
C LEU A 152 6.07 3.15 8.44
N ASN A 153 4.79 3.53 8.36
CA ASN A 153 4.22 4.55 9.24
C ASN A 153 4.23 4.11 10.70
N ARG A 154 3.95 2.84 10.96
CA ARG A 154 3.93 2.29 12.33
C ARG A 154 5.33 2.20 12.93
N GLU A 155 6.33 1.83 12.14
CA GLU A 155 7.73 1.86 12.59
C GLU A 155 8.22 3.29 12.84
N GLN A 156 7.80 4.27 12.02
CA GLN A 156 8.15 5.67 12.24
C GLN A 156 7.60 6.20 13.57
N ARG A 157 6.32 5.95 13.88
CA ARG A 157 5.71 6.33 15.17
C ARG A 157 6.34 5.61 16.37
N ARG A 158 6.89 4.41 16.17
CA ARG A 158 7.64 3.70 17.20
C ARG A 158 8.98 4.37 17.46
N ALA A 159 9.70 4.75 16.40
CA ALA A 159 11.00 5.39 16.48
C ALA A 159 10.92 6.80 17.08
N ASP A 160 9.87 7.55 16.75
CA ASP A 160 9.61 8.88 17.29
C ASP A 160 8.25 8.94 17.97
N ARG A 161 8.27 8.86 19.31
CA ARG A 161 7.07 8.87 20.15
C ARG A 161 6.43 10.27 20.28
N THR A 162 7.08 11.32 19.78
CA THR A 162 6.53 12.68 19.80
C THR A 162 5.57 12.91 18.63
N LEU A 163 5.64 12.08 17.59
CA LEU A 163 4.71 12.12 16.48
C LEU A 163 3.30 11.77 16.97
N ALA A 164 2.35 12.68 16.74
CA ALA A 164 0.94 12.41 16.99
C ALA A 164 0.51 11.13 16.25
N ILE A 165 -0.42 10.37 16.85
CA ILE A 165 -0.97 9.13 16.27
C ILE A 165 -1.49 9.36 14.83
N GLN A 166 -1.98 10.56 14.54
CA GLN A 166 -2.51 10.99 13.24
C GLN A 166 -1.44 11.45 12.23
N HIS A 167 -0.16 11.58 12.63
CA HIS A 167 0.90 11.99 11.71
C HIS A 167 1.36 10.78 10.88
N ALA A 168 0.80 10.65 9.67
CA ALA A 168 1.25 9.66 8.70
C ALA A 168 2.47 10.21 7.94
N HIS A 169 3.66 9.66 8.22
CA HIS A 169 4.89 10.04 7.52
C HIS A 169 4.79 9.81 6.01
N PHE A 170 4.08 8.75 5.60
CA PHE A 170 3.64 8.54 4.22
C PHE A 170 2.12 8.73 4.10
N LYS A 171 1.73 9.68 3.25
CA LYS A 171 0.34 10.02 2.92
C LYS A 171 -0.34 8.89 2.12
N GLU A 172 -1.67 8.96 1.99
CA GLU A 172 -2.46 8.02 1.17
C GLU A 172 -2.14 8.13 -0.33
N ASN A 173 -1.92 9.36 -0.81
CA ASN A 173 -1.61 9.68 -2.20
C ASN A 173 -0.14 10.08 -2.38
N LEU A 174 0.26 10.32 -3.63
CA LEU A 174 1.59 10.81 -3.98
C LEU A 174 1.91 12.09 -3.22
N ASP A 175 2.89 12.00 -2.33
CA ASP A 175 3.51 13.15 -1.67
C ASP A 175 4.72 13.64 -2.47
N MET A 176 4.62 14.83 -3.04
CA MET A 176 5.71 15.45 -3.82
C MET A 176 6.82 16.00 -2.92
N GLU A 177 6.47 16.37 -1.69
CA GLU A 177 7.37 17.01 -0.72
C GLU A 177 8.21 16.00 0.05
N GLN A 178 7.86 14.71 -0.02
CA GLN A 178 8.57 13.64 0.66
C GLN A 178 10.06 13.60 0.25
N ASP A 179 10.96 13.81 1.19
CA ASP A 179 12.41 13.97 0.99
C ASP A 179 13.19 12.65 1.09
N ASN A 180 12.54 11.57 1.53
CA ASN A 180 13.17 10.26 1.63
C ASN A 180 13.73 9.77 0.28
N VAL A 181 15.06 9.61 0.20
CA VAL A 181 15.79 9.22 -1.02
C VAL A 181 15.27 7.90 -1.63
N PRO A 182 15.10 6.79 -0.87
CA PRO A 182 14.50 5.58 -1.40
C PRO A 182 13.10 5.77 -2.02
N TYR A 183 12.23 6.54 -1.37
CA TYR A 183 10.90 6.85 -1.91
C TYR A 183 10.99 7.64 -3.23
N ARG A 184 11.88 8.63 -3.30
CA ARG A 184 12.17 9.39 -4.54
C ARG A 184 12.74 8.51 -5.65
N LEU A 185 13.62 7.57 -5.34
CA LEU A 185 14.10 6.57 -6.31
C LEU A 185 12.95 5.73 -6.88
N GLY A 186 12.00 5.34 -6.02
CA GLY A 186 10.77 4.66 -6.45
C GLY A 186 9.96 5.52 -7.44
N ARG A 187 9.75 6.80 -7.11
CA ARG A 187 9.09 7.77 -8.00
C ARG A 187 9.83 7.88 -9.33
N LEU A 188 11.15 8.10 -9.29
CA LEU A 188 12.00 8.21 -10.48
C LEU A 188 11.85 6.98 -11.37
N PHE A 189 11.91 5.77 -10.79
CA PHE A 189 11.76 4.54 -11.54
C PHE A 189 10.39 4.46 -12.26
N ALA A 190 9.31 4.84 -11.59
CA ALA A 190 7.97 4.91 -12.20
C ALA A 190 7.90 5.93 -13.35
N VAL A 191 8.57 7.08 -13.21
CA VAL A 191 8.66 8.09 -14.28
C VAL A 191 9.39 7.55 -15.49
N LEU A 192 10.55 6.90 -15.28
CA LEU A 192 11.34 6.31 -16.36
C LEU A 192 10.59 5.19 -17.09
N GLU A 193 9.84 4.37 -16.36
CA GLU A 193 8.97 3.33 -16.95
C GLU A 193 7.87 3.98 -17.80
N ARG A 194 7.25 5.04 -17.29
CA ARG A 194 6.19 5.76 -18.00
C ARG A 194 6.69 6.39 -19.29
N ILE A 195 7.87 7.01 -19.27
CA ILE A 195 8.53 7.56 -20.46
C ILE A 195 8.75 6.47 -21.51
N GLN A 196 9.26 5.30 -21.10
CA GLN A 196 9.46 4.17 -22.01
C GLN A 196 8.14 3.69 -22.63
N GLN A 197 7.09 3.53 -21.82
CA GLN A 197 5.77 3.07 -22.30
C GLN A 197 5.16 4.02 -23.33
N LEU A 198 5.31 5.33 -23.15
CA LEU A 198 4.81 6.34 -24.10
C LEU A 198 5.66 6.38 -25.38
N ALA A 199 6.98 6.22 -25.27
CA ALA A 199 7.91 6.23 -26.40
C ALA A 199 7.86 4.94 -27.24
N GLN A 200 7.35 3.85 -26.66
CA GLN A 200 7.23 2.54 -27.30
C GLN A 200 5.85 1.92 -27.01
N PRO A 201 4.78 2.41 -27.66
CA PRO A 201 3.46 1.83 -27.51
C PRO A 201 3.45 0.34 -27.86
N GLY A 202 2.81 -0.50 -27.02
CA GLY A 202 2.73 -1.95 -27.24
C GLY A 202 3.98 -2.75 -26.87
N ILE A 203 4.93 -2.17 -26.13
CA ILE A 203 6.11 -2.89 -25.64
C ILE A 203 5.72 -4.06 -24.72
N ASN A 204 6.27 -5.25 -24.99
CA ASN A 204 5.95 -6.47 -24.22
C ASN A 204 6.64 -6.54 -22.85
N ALA A 205 7.80 -5.90 -22.70
CA ALA A 205 8.57 -5.89 -21.46
C ALA A 205 9.26 -4.53 -21.28
N THR A 206 9.06 -3.94 -20.12
CA THR A 206 9.56 -2.62 -19.75
C THR A 206 10.83 -2.72 -18.90
N ILE A 207 11.38 -1.58 -18.50
CA ILE A 207 12.47 -1.52 -17.51
C ILE A 207 12.04 -2.11 -16.17
N ARG A 208 10.75 -2.13 -15.84
CA ARG A 208 10.22 -2.78 -14.63
C ARG A 208 10.54 -4.26 -14.63
N ASP A 209 10.25 -4.94 -15.73
CA ASP A 209 10.40 -6.40 -15.86
C ASP A 209 11.87 -6.84 -15.93
N ARG A 210 12.80 -5.90 -16.13
CA ARG A 210 14.24 -6.19 -16.22
C ARG A 210 15.04 -5.69 -15.02
N TYR A 211 14.68 -4.52 -14.50
CA TYR A 211 15.51 -3.78 -13.57
C TYR A 211 14.86 -3.54 -12.20
N TYR A 212 13.56 -3.83 -11.99
CA TYR A 212 12.92 -3.52 -10.70
C TYR A 212 13.67 -4.13 -9.51
N GLY A 213 14.06 -5.41 -9.60
CA GLY A 213 14.77 -6.09 -8.52
C GLY A 213 16.14 -5.50 -8.21
N ALA A 214 16.88 -5.02 -9.22
CA ALA A 214 18.17 -4.36 -9.04
C ALA A 214 18.00 -2.88 -8.61
N ALA A 215 17.02 -2.16 -9.17
CA ALA A 215 16.73 -0.77 -8.83
C ALA A 215 16.24 -0.62 -7.39
N SER A 216 15.46 -1.58 -6.90
CA SER A 216 15.01 -1.60 -5.51
C SER A 216 16.09 -2.02 -4.53
N THR A 217 17.14 -2.75 -4.93
CA THR A 217 18.16 -3.26 -3.99
C THR A 217 19.50 -2.54 -4.07
N THR A 218 19.99 -2.27 -5.28
CA THR A 218 21.27 -1.61 -5.58
C THR A 218 21.10 -0.49 -6.61
N PRO A 219 20.48 0.66 -6.25
CA PRO A 219 20.14 1.71 -7.20
C PRO A 219 21.31 2.18 -8.09
N VAL A 220 22.50 2.35 -7.51
CA VAL A 220 23.68 2.84 -8.23
C VAL A 220 24.04 2.03 -9.48
N SER A 221 23.75 0.72 -9.49
CA SER A 221 24.15 -0.17 -10.60
C SER A 221 23.24 -0.05 -11.83
N VAL A 222 22.05 0.52 -11.68
CA VAL A 222 21.04 0.55 -12.76
C VAL A 222 20.57 1.94 -13.14
N PHE A 223 20.45 2.88 -12.20
CA PHE A 223 19.86 4.20 -12.50
C PHE A 223 20.69 5.00 -13.50
N THR A 224 22.01 4.87 -13.50
CA THR A 224 22.89 5.47 -14.52
C THR A 224 22.53 5.00 -15.93
N THR A 225 22.27 3.70 -16.10
CA THR A 225 21.85 3.12 -17.38
C THR A 225 20.44 3.58 -17.76
N LEU A 226 19.49 3.55 -16.82
CA LEU A 226 18.11 3.97 -17.06
C LEU A 226 18.01 5.45 -17.44
N LEU A 227 18.78 6.32 -16.79
CA LEU A 227 18.84 7.75 -17.11
C LEU A 227 19.42 8.01 -18.50
N ARG A 228 20.38 7.21 -18.96
CA ARG A 228 20.87 7.30 -20.34
C ARG A 228 19.82 6.86 -21.36
N LEU A 229 19.10 5.77 -21.08
CA LEU A 229 18.03 5.26 -21.94
C LEU A 229 16.87 6.26 -22.06
N LYS A 230 16.57 7.00 -20.98
CA LYS A 230 15.50 8.02 -20.97
C LYS A 230 15.65 9.01 -22.12
N ASN A 231 16.87 9.45 -22.43
CA ASN A 231 17.12 10.50 -23.43
C ASN A 231 16.70 10.06 -24.83
N ALA A 232 16.87 8.77 -25.16
CA ALA A 232 16.41 8.23 -26.44
C ALA A 232 14.89 8.02 -26.50
N HIS A 233 14.23 7.85 -25.35
CA HIS A 233 12.78 7.73 -25.27
C HIS A 233 12.10 9.10 -25.30
N LEU A 234 12.64 10.09 -24.60
CA LEU A 234 12.12 11.45 -24.57
C LEU A 234 12.03 12.07 -25.97
N LYS A 235 13.07 11.90 -26.80
CA LYS A 235 13.09 12.33 -28.22
C LYS A 235 11.98 11.74 -29.10
N LYS A 236 11.27 10.70 -28.63
CA LYS A 236 10.14 10.08 -29.35
C LYS A 236 8.78 10.60 -28.87
N LEU A 237 8.77 11.44 -27.83
CA LEU A 237 7.56 12.05 -27.30
C LEU A 237 7.32 13.42 -27.97
N SER A 238 6.16 14.02 -27.74
CA SER A 238 5.95 15.42 -28.13
C SER A 238 6.72 16.38 -27.23
N ASP A 239 7.05 17.57 -27.73
CA ASP A 239 7.80 18.59 -26.98
C ASP A 239 7.18 18.90 -25.61
N GLY A 240 5.85 18.95 -25.53
CA GLY A 240 5.13 19.17 -24.27
C GLY A 240 5.28 18.02 -23.28
N GLN A 241 5.29 16.77 -23.76
CA GLN A 241 5.54 15.60 -22.92
C GLN A 241 7.01 15.53 -22.47
N GLU A 242 7.94 15.80 -23.38
CA GLU A 242 9.37 15.86 -23.07
C GLU A 242 9.66 16.90 -21.97
N ALA A 243 9.17 18.13 -22.14
CA ALA A 243 9.32 19.19 -21.16
C ALA A 243 8.69 18.83 -19.79
N TYR A 244 7.50 18.22 -19.80
CA TYR A 244 6.84 17.77 -18.57
C TYR A 244 7.69 16.74 -17.81
N PHE A 245 8.20 15.72 -18.51
CA PHE A 245 8.97 14.65 -17.89
C PHE A 245 10.35 15.11 -17.44
N GLU A 246 11.05 15.95 -18.20
CA GLU A 246 12.32 16.53 -17.76
C GLU A 246 12.14 17.36 -16.49
N ARG A 247 11.07 18.19 -16.41
CA ARG A 247 10.75 18.94 -15.20
C ARG A 247 10.48 18.02 -14.01
N LEU A 248 9.69 16.96 -14.20
CA LEU A 248 9.36 16.00 -13.14
C LEU A 248 10.59 15.22 -12.67
N ILE A 249 11.49 14.82 -13.58
CA ILE A 249 12.76 14.18 -13.23
C ILE A 249 13.63 15.15 -12.42
N GLY A 250 13.73 16.41 -12.87
CA GLY A 250 14.46 17.47 -12.16
C GLY A 250 13.97 17.64 -10.73
N GLU A 251 12.65 17.75 -10.53
CA GLU A 251 12.02 17.85 -9.20
C GLU A 251 12.38 16.68 -8.28
N ILE A 252 12.35 15.45 -8.82
CA ILE A 252 12.63 14.26 -8.02
C ILE A 252 14.10 14.22 -7.61
N VAL A 253 15.01 14.47 -8.56
CA VAL A 253 16.46 14.33 -8.40
C VAL A 253 17.08 15.52 -7.68
N GLN A 254 16.49 16.72 -7.71
CA GLN A 254 17.06 17.93 -7.09
C GLN A 254 17.40 17.76 -5.60
N ALA A 255 16.58 17.00 -4.86
CA ALA A 255 16.81 16.74 -3.44
C ALA A 255 17.76 15.55 -3.17
N MET A 256 18.23 14.88 -4.22
CA MET A 256 19.08 13.70 -4.12
C MET A 256 20.53 14.07 -4.40
N THR A 257 21.43 13.77 -3.46
CA THR A 257 22.87 14.05 -3.62
C THR A 257 23.62 12.94 -4.34
N ASP A 258 23.23 11.67 -4.15
CA ASP A 258 23.87 10.51 -4.79
C ASP A 258 22.90 9.31 -4.88
N PHE A 259 23.24 8.33 -5.72
CA PHE A 259 22.56 7.03 -5.77
C PHE A 259 23.14 6.07 -4.73
N PRO A 260 22.32 5.59 -3.77
CA PRO A 260 22.81 4.67 -2.75
C PRO A 260 23.27 3.35 -3.36
N ARG A 261 24.36 2.79 -2.79
CA ARG A 261 24.94 1.52 -3.25
C ARG A 261 24.02 0.33 -2.96
N GLN A 262 23.36 0.35 -1.81
CA GLN A 262 22.44 -0.68 -1.36
C GLN A 262 21.31 -0.06 -0.55
N LEU A 263 20.09 -0.60 -0.67
CA LEU A 263 18.95 -0.23 0.16
C LEU A 263 18.69 -1.28 1.24
N THR A 264 18.43 -0.82 2.47
CA THR A 264 17.93 -1.68 3.55
C THR A 264 16.56 -2.26 3.19
N LEU A 265 16.08 -3.25 3.95
CA LEU A 265 14.75 -3.81 3.72
C LEU A 265 13.63 -2.75 3.87
N ALA A 266 13.77 -1.85 4.84
CA ALA A 266 12.81 -0.75 5.02
C ALA A 266 12.87 0.22 3.84
N ASP A 267 14.07 0.54 3.34
CA ASP A 267 14.26 1.41 2.18
C ASP A 267 13.75 0.79 0.89
N GLN A 268 13.88 -0.53 0.72
CA GLN A 268 13.22 -1.27 -0.36
C GLN A 268 11.70 -1.11 -0.30
N GLY A 269 11.11 -1.14 0.91
CA GLY A 269 9.70 -0.85 1.12
C GLY A 269 9.32 0.59 0.73
N ARG A 270 10.14 1.57 1.12
CA ARG A 270 9.95 2.99 0.75
C ARG A 270 10.03 3.21 -0.76
N PHE A 271 10.99 2.56 -1.42
CA PHE A 271 11.10 2.53 -2.88
C PHE A 271 9.83 1.98 -3.53
N ALA A 272 9.36 0.82 -3.07
CA ALA A 272 8.15 0.20 -3.61
C ALA A 272 6.91 1.09 -3.43
N LEU A 273 6.78 1.76 -2.28
CA LEU A 273 5.70 2.69 -2.01
C LEU A 273 5.74 3.93 -2.92
N GLY A 274 6.91 4.56 -3.07
CA GLY A 274 7.07 5.72 -3.96
C GLY A 274 6.83 5.39 -5.42
N TYR A 275 7.27 4.20 -5.85
CA TYR A 275 6.96 3.66 -7.17
C TYR A 275 5.45 3.50 -7.38
N TYR A 276 4.75 2.90 -6.42
CA TYR A 276 3.31 2.69 -6.50
C TYR A 276 2.55 4.03 -6.56
N HIS A 277 2.82 4.96 -5.64
CA HIS A 277 2.18 6.28 -5.61
C HIS A 277 2.36 7.05 -6.91
N GLN A 278 3.59 7.08 -7.44
CA GLN A 278 3.88 7.80 -8.68
C GLN A 278 3.17 7.17 -9.89
N ARG A 279 3.05 5.83 -9.93
CA ARG A 279 2.27 5.15 -10.97
C ARG A 279 0.80 5.52 -10.89
N GLN A 280 0.17 5.44 -9.72
CA GLN A 280 -1.24 5.79 -9.59
C GLN A 280 -1.51 7.25 -9.98
N ALA A 281 -0.62 8.18 -9.60
CA ALA A 281 -0.73 9.59 -9.98
C ALA A 281 -0.74 9.83 -11.51
N PHE A 282 -0.10 8.95 -12.31
CA PHE A 282 -0.18 9.05 -13.77
C PHE A 282 -1.52 8.58 -14.36
N TYR A 283 -2.25 7.72 -13.66
CA TYR A 283 -3.56 7.22 -14.11
C TYR A 283 -4.69 8.15 -13.66
N THR A 284 -4.68 8.60 -12.40
CA THR A 284 -5.72 9.50 -11.86
C THR A 284 -5.80 10.82 -12.63
N ARG A 285 -4.66 11.42 -13.00
CA ARG A 285 -4.63 12.66 -13.82
C ARG A 285 -5.17 12.48 -15.23
N LYS A 286 -5.24 11.25 -15.74
CA LYS A 286 -5.80 10.97 -17.06
C LYS A 286 -7.32 10.96 -17.03
N GLU A 287 -7.92 10.63 -15.89
CA GLU A 287 -9.38 10.64 -15.69
C GLU A 287 -9.93 12.05 -15.46
N GLU A 288 -9.13 12.97 -14.92
CA GLU A 288 -9.49 14.39 -14.73
C GLU A 288 -9.40 15.23 -16.02
N ALA A 289 -8.83 14.71 -17.11
CA ALA A 289 -8.85 15.38 -18.40
C ALA A 289 -10.20 15.16 -19.09
N PRO A 290 -11.02 16.20 -19.35
CA PRO A 290 -12.31 16.01 -19.99
C PRO A 290 -12.11 15.39 -21.37
N ALA A 291 -12.84 14.29 -21.61
CA ALA A 291 -12.96 13.68 -22.92
C ALA A 291 -13.38 14.77 -23.91
N THR A 292 -12.46 15.19 -24.77
CA THR A 292 -12.78 16.05 -25.90
C THR A 292 -13.86 15.39 -26.72
N ALA A 293 -15.07 15.96 -26.65
CA ALA A 293 -16.23 15.57 -27.41
C ALA A 293 -15.87 15.55 -28.91
N SER A 294 -15.84 14.34 -29.49
CA SER A 294 -15.92 14.19 -30.94
C SER A 294 -17.38 14.45 -31.33
N THR A 295 -17.69 15.72 -31.62
CA THR A 295 -18.95 16.12 -32.22
C THR A 295 -18.96 15.61 -33.66
N ASN A 296 -19.59 14.46 -33.91
CA ASN A 296 -20.00 14.09 -35.26
C ASN A 296 -21.26 14.89 -35.62
N THR A 297 -21.07 16.08 -36.19
CA THR A 297 -22.12 16.76 -36.97
C THR A 297 -22.25 16.04 -38.31
N THR A 298 -23.20 15.11 -38.41
CA THR A 298 -23.75 14.67 -39.69
C THR A 298 -24.76 15.71 -40.13
N THR A 299 -24.36 16.60 -41.03
CA THR A 299 -25.26 17.46 -41.79
C THR A 299 -25.83 16.62 -42.94
N THR A 300 -27.10 16.22 -42.84
CA THR A 300 -27.86 15.63 -43.96
C THR A 300 -28.34 16.76 -44.88
N PRO A 301 -28.11 16.70 -46.21
CA PRO A 301 -28.79 17.59 -47.15
C PRO A 301 -30.23 17.13 -47.36
N GLN A 302 -31.16 18.08 -47.32
CA GLN A 302 -32.58 17.89 -47.58
C GLN A 302 -32.85 18.27 -49.04
N GLU A 303 -33.24 17.31 -49.88
CA GLU A 303 -33.90 17.55 -51.18
C GLU A 303 -35.01 16.51 -51.38
N ALA A 304 -36.12 17.00 -51.97
CA ALA A 304 -37.44 16.38 -52.24
C ALA A 304 -38.47 16.46 -51.10
#